data_AF-A0A522PTQ1-F1
#
_entry.id   AF-A0A522PTQ1-F1
#
_cell.length_a   1.000
_cell.length_b   1.000
_cell.length_c   1.000
_cell.angle_alpha   90.00
_cell.angle_beta   90.00
_cell.angle_gamma   90.00
#
_symmetry.space_group_name_H-M   'P 1'
#
loop_
_entity.id
_entity.type
_entity.pdbx_description
1 polymer ?
#
loop_
_entity_poly.entity_id
_entity_poly.type
_entity_poly.pdbx_seq_one_letter_code
_entity_poly.pdbx_strand_id
1 'polypeptide(L)'
;MTAPQWGYERPECRGSFALSLFLDDIDRLVTHYATKTESPEIRLFQAQAAANKLVQAYQKNARGTQAFTHQSIEIRSIIDDGGRLQFVPIFSSGLKGCLMELLKRSNKTHLH
;
A
#
# COMPACT_ATOMS: atom_id res chain seq x y z
N MET A 1 24.07 7.07 2.05
CA MET A 1 22.77 6.66 2.65
C MET A 1 21.93 6.07 1.53
N THR A 2 21.81 4.76 1.48
CA THR A 2 20.97 4.07 0.48
C THR A 2 19.50 4.36 0.81
N ALA A 3 18.73 4.80 -0.17
CA ALA A 3 17.28 4.95 0.01
C ALA A 3 16.69 3.59 0.42
N PRO A 4 15.72 3.53 1.35
CA PRO A 4 15.14 2.26 1.75
C PRO A 4 14.44 1.62 0.54
N GLN A 5 14.89 0.41 0.18
CA GLN A 5 14.41 -0.37 -0.95
C GLN A 5 12.92 -0.68 -0.81
N TRP A 6 12.16 -0.48 -1.88
CA TRP A 6 10.73 -0.81 -1.92
C TRP A 6 10.53 -2.32 -1.90
N GLY A 7 9.43 -2.77 -1.31
CA GLY A 7 9.10 -4.19 -1.24
C GLY A 7 9.02 -4.85 -2.61
N TYR A 8 8.51 -4.16 -3.65
CA TYR A 8 8.47 -4.70 -5.01
C TYR A 8 9.83 -4.93 -5.67
N GLU A 9 10.90 -4.35 -5.11
CA GLU A 9 12.28 -4.52 -5.60
C GLU A 9 12.99 -5.69 -4.90
N ARG A 10 12.38 -6.26 -3.86
CA ARG A 10 12.98 -7.32 -3.05
C ARG A 10 12.87 -8.69 -3.73
N PRO A 11 13.87 -9.57 -3.61
CA PRO A 11 13.83 -10.94 -4.13
C PRO A 11 12.61 -11.75 -3.68
N GLU A 12 12.15 -11.47 -2.45
CA GLU A 12 11.05 -12.14 -1.76
C GLU A 12 9.67 -11.66 -2.22
N CYS A 13 9.57 -10.63 -3.09
CA CYS A 13 8.30 -10.12 -3.62
C CYS A 13 7.59 -11.14 -4.53
N ARG A 14 6.99 -12.15 -3.90
CA ARG A 14 6.33 -13.29 -4.55
C ARG A 14 5.15 -13.79 -3.72
N GLY A 15 4.14 -14.34 -4.40
CA GLY A 15 3.00 -14.99 -3.75
C GLY A 15 2.31 -14.09 -2.72
N SER A 16 2.02 -14.65 -1.53
CA SER A 16 1.41 -13.91 -0.42
C SER A 16 2.37 -12.93 0.27
N PHE A 17 3.68 -13.13 0.17
CA PHE A 17 4.66 -12.23 0.80
C PHE A 17 4.70 -10.86 0.12
N ALA A 18 4.41 -10.81 -1.18
CA ALA A 18 4.22 -9.56 -1.91
C ALA A 18 3.09 -8.69 -1.33
N LEU A 19 2.02 -9.30 -0.78
CA LEU A 19 0.92 -8.55 -0.16
C LEU A 19 1.34 -7.92 1.17
N SER A 20 2.15 -8.62 1.98
CA SER A 20 2.71 -8.04 3.21
C SER A 20 3.63 -6.87 2.92
N LEU A 21 4.57 -7.05 1.98
CA LEU A 21 5.48 -6.00 1.54
C LEU A 21 4.73 -4.77 0.99
N PHE A 22 3.63 -5.01 0.26
CA PHE A 22 2.78 -3.95 -0.25
C PHE A 22 2.10 -3.15 0.87
N LEU A 23 1.66 -3.79 1.96
CA LEU A 23 1.08 -3.11 3.12
C LEU A 23 2.09 -2.18 3.80
N ASP A 24 3.34 -2.63 3.96
CA ASP A 24 4.41 -1.80 4.52
C ASP A 24 4.73 -0.60 3.60
N ASP A 25 4.78 -0.83 2.29
CA ASP A 25 5.08 0.22 1.31
C ASP A 25 3.96 1.27 1.20
N ILE A 26 2.69 0.86 1.25
CA ILE A 26 1.56 1.81 1.20
C ILE A 26 1.48 2.65 2.48
N ASP A 27 1.74 2.06 3.66
CA ASP A 27 1.79 2.78 4.94
C ASP A 27 2.90 3.84 4.94
N ARG A 28 4.10 3.44 4.48
CA ARG A 28 5.23 4.35 4.27
C ARG A 28 4.87 5.49 3.33
N LEU A 29 4.16 5.19 2.23
CA LEU A 29 3.75 6.16 1.23
C LEU A 29 2.79 7.20 1.83
N VAL A 30 1.71 6.75 2.47
CA VAL A 30 0.71 7.68 3.02
C VAL A 30 1.28 8.53 4.15
N THR A 31 2.14 7.94 4.99
CA THR A 31 2.86 8.65 6.06
C THR A 31 3.78 9.72 5.49
N HIS A 32 4.56 9.39 4.46
CA HIS A 32 5.45 10.34 3.80
C HIS A 32 4.69 11.58 3.30
N TYR A 33 3.59 11.37 2.57
CA TYR A 33 2.80 12.47 2.03
C TYR A 33 2.05 13.26 3.11
N ALA A 34 1.59 12.61 4.18
CA ALA A 34 0.94 13.30 5.30
C ALA A 34 1.87 14.30 6.00
N THR A 35 3.18 14.00 6.06
CA THR A 35 4.18 14.85 6.72
C THR A 35 4.70 16.02 5.88
N LYS A 36 4.39 16.09 4.59
CA LYS A 36 4.91 17.17 3.76
C LYS A 36 4.23 18.51 4.03
N THR A 37 4.90 19.59 3.63
CA THR A 37 4.50 20.98 3.90
C THR A 37 3.70 21.63 2.77
N GLU A 38 3.51 20.97 1.61
CA GLU A 38 2.68 21.54 0.53
C GLU A 38 1.19 21.59 0.92
N SER A 39 0.38 22.25 0.09
CA SER A 39 -1.07 22.31 0.32
C SER A 39 -1.69 20.90 0.36
N PRO A 40 -2.74 20.66 1.17
CA PRO A 40 -3.41 19.36 1.27
C PRO A 40 -3.83 18.77 -0.09
N GLU A 41 -4.29 19.61 -1.01
CA GLU A 41 -4.71 19.21 -2.37
C GLU A 41 -3.54 18.69 -3.20
N ILE A 42 -2.40 19.40 -3.18
CA ILE A 42 -1.18 18.96 -3.88
C ILE A 42 -0.69 17.65 -3.28
N ARG A 43 -0.67 17.53 -1.95
CA ARG A 43 -0.25 16.31 -1.26
C ARG A 43 -1.15 15.12 -1.61
N LEU A 44 -2.46 15.31 -1.65
CA LEU A 44 -3.43 14.28 -2.05
C LEU A 44 -3.20 13.82 -3.50
N PHE A 45 -3.05 14.77 -4.43
CA PHE A 45 -2.78 14.46 -5.84
C PHE A 45 -1.48 13.66 -6.01
N GLN A 46 -0.40 14.09 -5.34
CA GLN A 46 0.87 13.37 -5.38
C GLN A 46 0.79 11.98 -4.74
N ALA A 47 0.10 11.86 -3.60
CA ALA A 47 -0.12 10.58 -2.93
C ALA A 47 -0.90 9.60 -3.82
N GLN A 48 -1.96 10.07 -4.49
CA GLN A 48 -2.72 9.26 -5.44
C GLN A 48 -1.86 8.79 -6.62
N ALA A 49 -1.06 9.69 -7.21
CA ALA A 49 -0.17 9.34 -8.31
C ALA A 49 0.90 8.32 -7.88
N ALA A 50 1.45 8.47 -6.67
CA ALA A 50 2.41 7.54 -6.11
C ALA A 50 1.77 6.16 -5.82
N ALA A 51 0.55 6.13 -5.25
CA ALA A 51 -0.18 4.90 -4.98
C ALA A 51 -0.49 4.13 -6.27
N ASN A 52 -0.89 4.83 -7.34
CA ASN A 52 -1.11 4.22 -8.65
C ASN A 52 0.18 3.58 -9.20
N LYS A 53 1.32 4.28 -9.09
CA LYS A 53 2.62 3.74 -9.49
C LYS A 53 3.02 2.53 -8.64
N LEU A 54 2.71 2.56 -7.34
CA LEU A 54 3.00 1.45 -6.42
C LEU A 54 2.27 0.18 -6.85
N VAL A 55 0.95 0.25 -7.12
CA VAL A 55 0.18 -0.92 -7.59
C VAL A 55 0.74 -1.45 -8.92
N GLN A 56 1.05 -0.56 -9.87
CA GLN A 56 1.62 -0.96 -11.15
C GLN A 56 2.99 -1.64 -10.98
N ALA A 57 3.83 -1.14 -10.07
CA ALA A 57 5.12 -1.74 -9.77
C ALA A 57 4.95 -3.14 -9.18
N TYR A 58 4.02 -3.33 -8.23
CA TYR A 58 3.71 -4.65 -7.69
C TYR A 58 3.10 -5.59 -8.73
N GLN A 59 2.19 -5.12 -9.58
CA GLN A 59 1.65 -5.92 -10.69
C GLN A 59 2.75 -6.41 -11.63
N LYS A 60 3.78 -5.58 -11.91
CA LYS A 60 4.89 -5.95 -12.80
C LYS A 60 5.90 -6.90 -12.15
N ASN A 61 6.18 -6.72 -10.86
CA ASN A 61 7.31 -7.37 -10.20
C ASN A 61 6.93 -8.54 -9.28
N ALA A 62 5.70 -8.56 -8.74
CA ALA A 62 5.26 -9.59 -7.80
C ALA A 62 5.03 -10.92 -8.52
N ARG A 63 5.99 -11.85 -8.42
CA ARG A 63 5.91 -13.12 -9.15
C ARG A 63 5.00 -14.11 -8.43
N GLY A 64 4.27 -14.93 -9.18
CA GLY A 64 3.45 -16.00 -8.61
C GLY A 64 2.24 -15.51 -7.80
N THR A 65 1.78 -14.28 -8.06
CA THR A 65 0.52 -13.74 -7.52
C THR A 65 -0.21 -12.95 -8.59
N GLN A 66 -1.53 -13.00 -8.58
CA GLN A 66 -2.41 -12.16 -9.43
C GLN A 66 -3.11 -11.07 -8.60
N ALA A 67 -2.72 -10.91 -7.33
CA ALA A 67 -3.41 -10.04 -6.39
C ALA A 67 -3.42 -8.55 -6.79
N PHE A 68 -2.53 -8.13 -7.70
CA PHE A 68 -2.42 -6.75 -8.18
C PHE A 68 -2.97 -6.55 -9.60
N THR A 69 -3.40 -7.61 -10.28
CA THR A 69 -3.89 -7.54 -11.66
C THR A 69 -5.23 -6.81 -11.71
N HIS A 70 -5.31 -5.75 -12.52
CA HIS A 70 -6.50 -4.89 -12.66
C HIS A 70 -7.00 -4.31 -11.32
N GLN A 71 -6.09 -4.11 -10.37
CA GLN A 71 -6.42 -3.51 -9.08
C GLN A 71 -6.08 -2.02 -9.05
N SER A 72 -6.70 -1.31 -8.12
CA SER A 72 -6.50 0.12 -7.93
C SER A 72 -6.55 0.50 -6.45
N ILE A 73 -6.02 1.69 -6.16
CA ILE A 73 -6.11 2.32 -4.85
C ILE A 73 -6.63 3.73 -5.08
N GLU A 74 -7.55 4.17 -4.24
CA GLU A 74 -7.92 5.57 -4.11
C GLU A 74 -7.39 6.10 -2.78
N ILE A 75 -6.71 7.24 -2.79
CA ILE A 75 -6.28 7.92 -1.57
C ILE A 75 -7.33 8.96 -1.22
N ARG A 76 -7.81 8.93 0.03
CA ARG A 76 -8.69 9.97 0.58
C ARG A 76 -7.99 10.72 1.69
N SER A 77 -8.22 12.03 1.74
CA SER A 77 -7.88 12.85 2.89
C SER A 77 -8.98 12.78 3.94
N ILE A 78 -8.58 12.58 5.20
CA ILE A 78 -9.46 12.74 6.36
C ILE A 78 -8.76 13.63 7.39
N ILE A 79 -9.54 14.27 8.25
CA ILE A 79 -9.04 14.90 9.46
C ILE A 79 -9.34 13.93 10.60
N ASP A 80 -8.31 13.54 11.36
CA ASP A 80 -8.49 12.69 12.54
C ASP A 80 -9.09 13.46 13.72
N ASP A 81 -9.42 12.75 14.79
CA ASP A 81 -9.98 13.34 16.02
C ASP A 81 -9.05 14.37 16.69
N GLY A 82 -7.75 14.33 16.36
CA GLY A 82 -6.74 15.28 16.81
C GLY A 82 -6.56 16.49 15.88
N GLY A 83 -7.40 16.64 14.85
CA GLY A 83 -7.31 17.73 13.89
C GLY A 83 -6.19 17.59 12.85
N ARG A 84 -5.55 16.42 12.75
CA ARG A 84 -4.43 16.21 11.81
C ARG A 84 -4.94 15.62 10.50
N LEU A 85 -4.37 16.13 9.40
CA LEU A 85 -4.60 15.55 8.08
C LEU A 85 -3.96 14.16 8.00
N GLN A 86 -4.77 13.16 7.66
CA GLN A 86 -4.33 11.81 7.36
C GLN A 86 -4.74 11.42 5.94
N PHE A 87 -3.94 10.56 5.31
CA PHE A 87 -4.26 9.94 4.02
C PHE A 87 -4.59 8.48 4.22
N VAL A 88 -5.76 8.07 3.76
CA VAL A 88 -6.27 6.71 3.90
C VAL A 88 -6.37 6.04 2.53
N PRO A 89 -5.72 4.89 2.32
CA PRO A 89 -5.86 4.12 1.09
C PRO A 89 -7.17 3.31 1.11
N ILE A 90 -7.97 3.47 0.06
CA ILE A 90 -9.13 2.65 -0.24
C ILE A 90 -8.75 1.68 -1.36
N PHE A 91 -8.70 0.40 -1.01
CA PHE A 91 -8.35 -0.67 -1.95
C PHE A 91 -9.57 -1.10 -2.78
N SER A 92 -9.35 -1.42 -4.06
CA SER A 92 -10.33 -2.12 -4.88
C SER A 92 -10.78 -3.42 -4.22
N SER A 93 -11.99 -3.88 -4.54
CA SER A 93 -12.61 -5.06 -3.91
C SER A 93 -11.74 -6.32 -4.03
N GLY A 94 -11.11 -6.54 -5.19
CA GLY A 94 -10.21 -7.67 -5.41
C GLY A 94 -8.96 -7.63 -4.53
N LEU A 95 -8.29 -6.47 -4.49
CA LEU A 95 -7.11 -6.27 -3.66
C LEU A 95 -7.46 -6.40 -2.17
N LYS A 96 -8.57 -5.80 -1.73
CA LYS A 96 -9.10 -5.96 -0.36
C LYS A 96 -9.35 -7.43 -0.02
N GLY A 97 -9.94 -8.21 -0.93
CA GLY A 97 -10.15 -9.64 -0.76
C GLY A 97 -8.85 -10.40 -0.52
N CYS A 98 -7.83 -10.13 -1.34
CA CYS A 98 -6.50 -10.74 -1.19
C CYS A 98 -5.84 -10.39 0.16
N LEU A 99 -5.95 -9.13 0.60
CA LEU A 99 -5.43 -8.68 1.89
C LEU A 99 -6.17 -9.33 3.06
N MET A 100 -7.49 -9.49 2.96
CA MET A 100 -8.27 -10.19 3.99
C MET A 100 -7.90 -11.67 4.08
N GLU A 101 -7.62 -12.34 2.96
CA GLU A 101 -7.12 -13.72 2.98
C GLU A 101 -5.75 -13.82 3.65
N LEU A 102 -4.85 -12.88 3.39
CA LEU A 102 -3.55 -12.81 4.06
C LEU A 102 -3.73 -12.70 5.58
N LEU A 103 -4.59 -11.78 6.04
CA LEU A 103 -4.89 -11.61 7.47
C LEU A 103 -5.49 -12.88 8.09
N LYS A 104 -6.45 -13.52 7.41
CA LYS A 104 -7.04 -14.79 7.87
C LYS A 104 -6.00 -15.90 8.01
N ARG A 105 -5.03 -15.98 7.10
CA ARG A 105 -3.94 -16.96 7.18
C ARG A 105 -3.00 -16.65 8.34
N SER A 106 -2.58 -15.38 8.48
CA SER A 106 -1.72 -14.93 9.58
C SER A 106 -2.32 -15.28 10.96
N ASN A 107 -3.60 -14.99 11.15
CA ASN A 107 -4.31 -15.31 12.40
C ASN A 107 -4.40 -16.81 12.67
N LYS A 108 -4.51 -17.66 11.64
CA LYS A 108 -4.48 -19.12 11.80
C LYS A 108 -3.10 -19.65 12.17
N THR A 109 -2.03 -19.03 11.69
CA THR A 109 -0.65 -19.42 11.99
C THR A 109 -0.23 -19.05 13.42
N HIS A 110 -0.79 -17.96 13.98
CA HIS A 110 -0.58 -17.57 15.37
C HIS A 110 -1.32 -18.44 16.42
N LEU A 111 -2.18 -19.35 15.96
CA LEU A 111 -3.00 -20.22 16.80
C LEU A 111 -2.43 -21.65 16.95
N HIS A 112 -1.19 -21.89 16.52
CA HIS A 112 -0.49 -23.18 16.67
C HIS A 112 0.77 -23.05 17.54
#